data_AF-A0AAX6PCC0-F1
#
_entry.id   AF-A0AAX6PCC0-F1
#
_cell.length_a   1.000
_cell.length_b   1.000
_cell.length_c   1.000
_cell.angle_alpha   90.00
_cell.angle_beta   90.00
_cell.angle_gamma   90.00
#
_symmetry.space_group_name_H-M   'P 1'
#
loop_
_entity.id
_entity.type
_entity.pdbx_description
1 polymer ?
#
loop_
_entity_poly.entity_id
_entity_poly.type
_entity_poly.pdbx_seq_one_letter_code
_entity_poly.pdbx_strand_id
1 'polypeptide(L)'
;MDQDEGLASVDNIVTQFNTYEDFLDSQITTVDLYYLEDESLAHQLVELGYRGTGEILKREDFEARKAAVEIARLAERTQKKTLTSAGKDLQDNFLKALAVREEDNRNGKVSSVIFIRDKNSYGQEVSGYIDYADRLKTEDFEVYFSGKRRLFPRPTDLRIIQETTLPESLSRQTSTYKLSFLTTSPEGRLKHQHPRC
;
A
#
# COMPACT_ATOMS: atom_id res chain seq x y z
N MET A 1 23.52 -27.87 -11.48
CA MET A 1 22.38 -27.58 -10.58
C MET A 1 22.87 -26.68 -9.43
N ASP A 2 23.85 -25.79 -9.71
CA ASP A 2 24.75 -25.31 -8.65
C ASP A 2 24.60 -23.81 -8.34
N GLN A 3 23.73 -23.10 -9.06
CA GLN A 3 23.46 -21.67 -8.83
C GLN A 3 22.41 -21.43 -7.74
N ASP A 4 21.56 -22.40 -7.45
CA ASP A 4 20.43 -22.22 -6.51
C ASP A 4 20.88 -22.38 -5.04
N GLU A 5 21.86 -23.26 -4.78
CA GLU A 5 22.38 -23.47 -3.41
C GLU A 5 23.23 -22.30 -2.90
N GLY A 6 24.01 -21.64 -3.77
CA GLY A 6 24.76 -20.44 -3.42
C GLY A 6 23.84 -19.24 -3.12
N LEU A 7 22.73 -19.11 -3.83
CA LEU A 7 21.75 -18.04 -3.57
C LEU A 7 21.06 -18.21 -2.20
N ALA A 8 20.73 -19.44 -1.81
CA ALA A 8 20.16 -19.71 -0.49
C ALA A 8 21.16 -19.47 0.65
N SER A 9 22.45 -19.75 0.42
CA SER A 9 23.54 -19.43 1.38
C SER A 9 23.65 -17.92 1.58
N VAL A 10 23.72 -17.15 0.49
CA VAL A 10 23.80 -15.68 0.53
C VAL A 10 22.56 -15.05 1.17
N ASP A 11 21.37 -15.56 0.86
CA ASP A 11 20.13 -15.05 1.47
C ASP A 11 20.12 -15.32 3.00
N ASN A 12 20.65 -16.48 3.45
CA ASN A 12 20.81 -16.76 4.88
C ASN A 12 21.82 -15.79 5.54
N ILE A 13 22.99 -15.57 4.92
CA ILE A 13 24.01 -14.63 5.39
C ILE A 13 23.42 -13.22 5.54
N VAL A 14 22.72 -12.73 4.52
CA VAL A 14 22.12 -11.39 4.50
C VAL A 14 21.03 -11.20 5.57
N THR A 15 20.34 -12.28 5.95
CA THR A 15 19.37 -12.27 7.05
C THR A 15 20.02 -12.35 8.44
N GLN A 16 21.18 -12.99 8.56
CA GLN A 16 21.88 -13.15 9.84
C GLN A 16 22.68 -11.91 10.25
N PHE A 17 23.28 -11.21 9.28
CA PHE A 17 24.16 -10.06 9.53
C PHE A 17 23.50 -8.72 9.20
N ASN A 18 23.71 -7.70 10.04
CA ASN A 18 23.08 -6.38 9.84
C ASN A 18 23.88 -5.53 8.84
N THR A 19 25.20 -5.58 8.91
CA THR A 19 26.09 -4.87 7.98
C THR A 19 27.02 -5.84 7.26
N TYR A 20 27.62 -5.38 6.16
CA TYR A 20 28.66 -6.16 5.47
C TYR A 20 29.90 -6.31 6.35
N GLU A 21 30.23 -5.30 7.16
CA GLU A 21 31.34 -5.35 8.11
C GLU A 21 31.09 -6.42 9.19
N ASP A 22 29.86 -6.56 9.70
CA ASP A 22 29.51 -7.63 10.66
C ASP A 22 29.76 -9.03 10.07
N PHE A 23 29.53 -9.20 8.76
CA PHE A 23 29.82 -10.44 8.06
C PHE A 23 31.34 -10.68 7.97
N LEU A 24 32.13 -9.66 7.63
CA LEU A 24 33.58 -9.78 7.57
C LEU A 24 34.18 -10.09 8.95
N ASP A 25 33.67 -9.46 10.01
CA ASP A 25 34.09 -9.70 11.39
C ASP A 25 33.82 -11.15 11.83
N SER A 26 32.73 -11.75 11.35
CA SER A 26 32.42 -13.16 11.64
C SER A 26 33.44 -14.14 11.06
N GLN A 27 34.21 -13.72 10.05
CA GLN A 27 35.24 -14.51 9.38
C GLN A 27 36.64 -14.27 9.95
N ILE A 28 36.83 -13.23 10.76
CA ILE A 28 38.11 -12.87 11.37
C ILE A 28 38.23 -13.57 12.72
N THR A 29 39.35 -14.24 12.96
CA THR A 29 39.63 -14.85 14.28
C THR A 29 40.56 -13.98 15.12
N THR A 30 40.59 -14.23 16.42
CA THR A 30 41.52 -13.57 17.35
C THR A 30 42.99 -13.80 16.99
N VAL A 31 43.29 -14.91 16.31
CA VAL A 31 44.63 -15.23 15.80
C VAL A 31 44.99 -14.31 14.63
N ASP A 32 44.04 -14.03 13.74
CA ASP A 32 44.26 -13.12 12.61
C ASP A 32 44.54 -11.70 13.12
N LEU A 33 43.77 -11.22 14.11
CA LEU A 33 44.03 -9.93 14.76
C LEU A 33 45.37 -9.88 15.50
N TYR A 34 45.80 -10.99 16.11
CA TYR A 34 47.10 -11.06 16.79
C TYR A 34 48.29 -10.95 15.83
N TYR A 35 48.18 -11.51 14.62
CA TYR A 35 49.26 -11.47 13.63
C TYR A 35 49.22 -10.27 12.69
N LEU A 36 48.02 -9.76 12.39
CA LEU A 36 47.84 -8.63 11.48
C LEU A 36 47.87 -7.29 12.21
N GLU A 37 47.45 -7.25 13.49
CA GLU A 37 47.30 -6.05 14.32
C GLU A 37 46.39 -4.95 13.72
N ASP A 38 45.82 -5.19 12.54
CA ASP A 38 45.02 -4.28 11.74
C ASP A 38 43.76 -5.02 11.23
N GLU A 39 42.61 -4.54 11.69
CA GLU A 39 41.27 -5.05 11.35
C GLU A 39 40.93 -4.80 9.88
N SER A 40 41.31 -3.65 9.33
CA SER A 40 41.05 -3.31 7.93
C SER A 40 41.84 -4.20 6.97
N LEU A 41 43.07 -4.56 7.36
CA LEU A 41 43.87 -5.52 6.61
C LEU A 41 43.27 -6.93 6.67
N ALA A 42 42.72 -7.32 7.81
CA ALA A 42 42.02 -8.60 7.97
C ALA A 42 40.74 -8.66 7.10
N HIS A 43 39.94 -7.59 7.08
CA HIS A 43 38.77 -7.45 6.20
C HIS A 43 39.14 -7.62 4.72
N GLN A 44 40.21 -6.97 4.27
CA GLN A 44 40.70 -7.10 2.89
C GLN A 44 41.14 -8.52 2.54
N LEU A 45 41.77 -9.23 3.48
CA LEU A 45 42.20 -10.62 3.26
C LEU A 45 41.02 -11.58 3.17
N VAL A 46 39.93 -11.31 3.90
CA VAL A 46 38.67 -12.06 3.79
C VAL A 46 37.99 -11.78 2.44
N GLU A 47 37.90 -10.50 2.04
CA GLU A 47 37.28 -10.10 0.77
C GLU A 47 38.03 -10.64 -0.46
N LEU A 48 39.36 -10.75 -0.37
CA LEU A 48 40.19 -11.36 -1.41
C LEU A 48 40.17 -12.91 -1.38
N GLY A 49 39.50 -13.52 -0.40
CA GLY A 49 39.39 -14.97 -0.25
C GLY A 49 40.66 -15.67 0.26
N TYR A 50 41.62 -14.92 0.83
CA TYR A 50 42.81 -15.49 1.47
C TYR A 50 42.54 -15.94 2.93
N ARG A 51 41.45 -15.47 3.54
CA ARG A 51 40.97 -15.84 4.88
C ARG A 51 39.43 -16.01 4.88
N GLY A 52 38.91 -16.82 5.81
CA GLY A 52 37.47 -17.12 5.92
C GLY A 52 37.07 -18.50 5.35
N THR A 53 36.02 -19.10 5.91
CA THR A 53 35.53 -20.42 5.49
C THR A 53 34.46 -20.26 4.41
N GLY A 54 34.90 -19.99 3.18
CA GLY A 54 34.29 -20.66 2.03
C GLY A 54 33.30 -19.91 1.14
N GLU A 55 33.01 -18.62 1.31
CA GLU A 55 32.21 -17.89 0.31
C GLU A 55 32.69 -16.44 0.14
N ILE A 56 33.24 -16.12 -1.04
CA ILE A 56 33.63 -14.75 -1.40
C ILE A 56 32.35 -14.01 -1.79
N LEU A 57 31.76 -13.31 -0.84
CA LEU A 57 30.60 -12.46 -1.07
C LEU A 57 31.08 -11.01 -1.22
N LYS A 58 30.84 -10.41 -2.38
CA LYS A 58 31.19 -9.01 -2.62
C LYS A 58 30.26 -8.09 -1.86
N ARG A 59 30.78 -6.92 -1.45
CA ARG A 59 30.00 -5.85 -0.83
C ARG A 59 28.77 -5.49 -1.64
N GLU A 60 28.93 -5.31 -2.96
CA GLU A 60 27.82 -4.93 -3.85
C GLU A 60 26.73 -6.01 -3.88
N ASP A 61 27.12 -7.28 -3.87
CA ASP A 61 26.17 -8.40 -3.91
C ASP A 61 25.41 -8.51 -2.57
N PHE A 62 26.09 -8.37 -1.43
CA PHE A 62 25.47 -8.35 -0.11
C PHE A 62 24.46 -7.19 0.02
N GLU A 63 24.85 -5.97 -0.35
CA GLU A 63 23.98 -4.80 -0.28
C GLU A 63 22.80 -4.90 -1.24
N ALA A 64 23.03 -5.34 -2.48
CA ALA A 64 21.96 -5.54 -3.47
C ALA A 64 20.94 -6.57 -3.00
N ARG A 65 21.40 -7.67 -2.39
CA ARG A 65 20.51 -8.71 -1.86
C ARG A 65 19.74 -8.22 -0.64
N LYS A 66 20.40 -7.48 0.26
CA LYS A 66 19.75 -6.88 1.42
C LYS A 66 18.67 -5.88 1.02
N ALA A 67 18.96 -5.05 0.03
CA ALA A 67 17.99 -4.15 -0.56
C ALA A 67 16.82 -4.91 -1.19
N ALA A 68 17.08 -5.99 -1.94
CA ALA A 68 16.04 -6.83 -2.53
C ALA A 68 15.14 -7.48 -1.47
N VAL A 69 15.71 -7.99 -0.36
CA VAL A 69 14.95 -8.56 0.76
C VAL A 69 14.07 -7.51 1.44
N GLU A 70 14.59 -6.31 1.71
CA GLU A 70 13.76 -5.26 2.34
C GLU A 70 12.68 -4.74 1.38
N ILE A 71 12.97 -4.62 0.08
CA ILE A 71 11.96 -4.31 -0.94
C ILE A 71 10.88 -5.39 -0.98
N ALA A 72 11.26 -6.67 -0.97
CA ALA A 72 10.31 -7.78 -0.92
C ALA A 72 9.48 -7.74 0.37
N ARG A 73 10.10 -7.46 1.52
CA ARG A 73 9.41 -7.32 2.81
C ARG A 73 8.40 -6.16 2.82
N LEU A 74 8.77 -5.02 2.23
CA LEU A 74 7.87 -3.88 2.05
C LEU A 74 6.74 -4.20 1.06
N ALA A 75 7.05 -4.94 -0.02
CA ALA A 75 6.06 -5.40 -0.97
C ALA A 75 5.07 -6.39 -0.32
N GLU A 76 5.55 -7.37 0.46
CA GLU A 76 4.70 -8.29 1.21
C GLU A 76 3.84 -7.57 2.24
N ARG A 77 4.39 -6.57 2.95
CA ARG A 77 3.64 -5.74 3.89
C ARG A 77 2.55 -4.94 3.18
N THR A 78 2.78 -4.55 1.92
CA THR A 78 1.81 -3.85 1.08
C THR A 78 0.77 -4.82 0.53
N GLN A 79 1.17 -6.02 0.12
CA GLN A 79 0.28 -7.09 -0.38
C GLN A 79 -0.60 -7.71 0.72
N LYS A 80 -0.12 -7.77 1.97
CA LYS A 80 -0.88 -8.30 3.12
C LYS A 80 -1.98 -7.38 3.67
N LYS A 81 -2.21 -6.19 3.08
CA LYS A 81 -3.50 -5.51 3.30
C LYS A 81 -4.54 -6.21 2.44
N THR A 82 -5.05 -7.35 2.94
CA THR A 82 -6.29 -7.97 2.46
C THR A 82 -7.28 -6.84 2.17
N LEU A 83 -7.74 -6.75 0.93
CA LEU A 83 -8.69 -5.72 0.52
C LEU A 83 -9.83 -5.69 1.54
N THR A 84 -10.24 -4.51 1.98
CA THR A 84 -11.21 -4.40 3.07
C THR A 84 -12.59 -4.90 2.64
N SER A 85 -12.84 -4.92 1.33
CA SER A 85 -14.01 -5.56 0.72
C SER A 85 -13.91 -7.09 0.56
N ALA A 86 -12.72 -7.69 0.69
CA ALA A 86 -12.55 -9.12 0.46
C ALA A 86 -13.33 -9.97 1.48
N GLY A 87 -14.17 -10.88 0.98
CA GLY A 87 -14.98 -11.77 1.81
C GLY A 87 -16.18 -11.11 2.51
N LYS A 88 -16.49 -9.83 2.22
CA LYS A 88 -17.71 -9.18 2.69
C LYS A 88 -18.86 -9.45 1.72
N ASP A 89 -20.03 -9.81 2.26
CA ASP A 89 -21.26 -9.93 1.46
C ASP A 89 -21.88 -8.55 1.25
N LEU A 90 -21.53 -7.92 0.13
CA LEU A 90 -22.00 -6.58 -0.23
C LEU A 90 -23.32 -6.71 -1.00
N GLN A 91 -24.42 -6.26 -0.39
CA GLN A 91 -25.73 -6.28 -1.05
C GLN A 91 -25.94 -5.05 -1.95
N ASP A 92 -25.41 -3.90 -1.55
CA ASP A 92 -25.56 -2.63 -2.26
C ASP A 92 -24.68 -2.55 -3.52
N ASN A 93 -25.27 -2.18 -4.66
CA ASN A 93 -24.58 -1.92 -5.92
C ASN A 93 -23.49 -0.85 -5.77
N PHE A 94 -23.70 0.14 -4.91
CA PHE A 94 -22.69 1.14 -4.61
C PHE A 94 -21.44 0.53 -3.96
N LEU A 95 -21.62 -0.27 -2.92
CA LEU A 95 -20.51 -0.90 -2.21
C LEU A 95 -19.80 -1.92 -3.10
N LYS A 96 -20.52 -2.67 -3.93
CA LYS A 96 -19.90 -3.54 -4.95
C LYS A 96 -19.02 -2.75 -5.90
N ALA A 97 -19.48 -1.57 -6.34
CA ALA A 97 -18.74 -0.70 -7.23
C ALA A 97 -17.46 -0.15 -6.56
N LEU A 98 -17.49 0.15 -5.26
CA LEU A 98 -16.32 0.55 -4.50
C LEU A 98 -15.34 -0.62 -4.32
N ALA A 99 -15.84 -1.80 -3.95
CA ALA A 99 -15.03 -3.01 -3.75
C ALA A 99 -14.22 -3.37 -4.99
N VAL A 100 -14.85 -3.40 -6.17
CA VAL A 100 -14.17 -3.68 -7.45
C VAL A 100 -13.06 -2.66 -7.74
N ARG A 101 -13.19 -1.43 -7.25
CA ARG A 101 -12.22 -0.35 -7.49
C ARG A 101 -11.20 -0.20 -6.38
N GLU A 102 -11.37 -0.89 -5.25
CA GLU A 102 -10.55 -0.70 -4.06
C GLU A 102 -9.08 -0.98 -4.35
N GLU A 103 -8.79 -2.13 -4.97
CA GLU A 103 -7.43 -2.54 -5.30
C GLU A 103 -6.74 -1.57 -6.25
N ASP A 104 -7.41 -1.22 -7.35
CA ASP A 104 -6.85 -0.31 -8.35
C ASP A 104 -6.63 1.11 -7.81
N ASN A 105 -7.48 1.59 -6.90
CA ASN A 105 -7.28 2.89 -6.24
C ASN A 105 -6.16 2.84 -5.19
N ARG A 106 -6.05 1.75 -4.42
CA ARG A 106 -4.94 1.56 -3.47
C ARG A 106 -3.59 1.51 -4.17
N ASN A 107 -3.54 0.85 -5.33
CA ASN A 107 -2.33 0.68 -6.14
C ASN A 107 -2.07 1.87 -7.09
N GLY A 108 -2.92 2.90 -7.10
CA GLY A 108 -2.77 4.07 -7.97
C GLY A 108 -2.97 3.80 -9.47
N LYS A 109 -3.54 2.65 -9.83
CA LYS A 109 -3.88 2.29 -11.22
C LYS A 109 -5.09 3.06 -11.73
N VAL A 110 -6.00 3.45 -10.85
CA VAL A 110 -7.17 4.27 -11.18
C VAL A 110 -7.33 5.33 -10.11
N SER A 111 -7.67 6.55 -10.50
CA SER A 111 -8.16 7.57 -9.57
C SER A 111 -9.68 7.68 -9.70
N SER A 112 -10.39 7.46 -8.60
CA SER A 112 -11.86 7.51 -8.55
C SER A 112 -12.34 8.61 -7.64
N VAL A 113 -13.21 9.48 -8.15
CA VAL A 113 -13.95 10.48 -7.35
C VAL A 113 -15.40 10.03 -7.22
N ILE A 114 -15.88 10.01 -5.98
CA ILE A 114 -17.24 9.62 -5.61
C ILE A 114 -18.05 10.89 -5.41
N PHE A 115 -19.13 11.07 -6.18
CA PHE A 115 -20.12 12.10 -5.90
C PHE A 115 -21.24 11.54 -5.03
N ILE A 116 -21.50 12.16 -3.87
CA ILE A 116 -22.61 11.81 -2.97
C ILE A 116 -23.57 13.00 -2.87
N ARG A 117 -24.87 12.73 -2.89
CA ARG A 117 -25.94 13.65 -2.50
C ARG A 117 -26.90 12.91 -1.57
N ASP A 118 -27.00 13.38 -0.34
CA ASP A 118 -27.88 12.77 0.68
C ASP A 118 -28.36 13.83 1.69
N LYS A 119 -29.33 13.48 2.54
CA LYS A 119 -29.84 14.36 3.59
C LYS A 119 -29.19 14.08 4.94
N ASN A 120 -28.85 15.12 5.68
CA ASN A 120 -28.41 14.96 7.06
C ASN A 120 -29.61 14.62 7.98
N SER A 121 -29.32 14.36 9.26
CA SER A 121 -30.35 14.09 10.28
C SER A 121 -31.35 15.24 10.48
N TYR A 122 -31.00 16.46 10.05
CA TYR A 122 -31.84 17.65 10.09
C TYR A 122 -32.66 17.87 8.80
N GLY A 123 -32.57 16.94 7.84
CA GLY A 123 -33.28 17.01 6.56
C GLY A 123 -32.67 17.94 5.51
N GLN A 124 -31.53 18.57 5.80
CA GLN A 124 -30.81 19.43 4.86
C GLN A 124 -30.09 18.57 3.83
N GLU A 125 -30.11 18.99 2.56
CA GLU A 125 -29.37 18.32 1.51
C GLU A 125 -27.90 18.67 1.58
N VAL A 126 -27.07 17.63 1.64
CA VAL A 126 -25.62 17.72 1.61
C VAL A 126 -25.13 16.94 0.41
N SER A 127 -24.36 17.60 -0.43
CA SER A 127 -23.68 16.96 -1.56
C SER A 127 -22.20 17.24 -1.54
N GLY A 128 -21.40 16.34 -2.10
CA GLY A 128 -19.96 16.51 -2.12
C GLY A 128 -19.23 15.49 -2.98
N TYR A 129 -17.98 15.84 -3.29
CA TYR A 129 -17.06 14.99 -4.03
C TYR A 129 -15.99 14.45 -3.07
N ILE A 130 -15.80 13.13 -3.06
CA ILE A 130 -14.84 12.43 -2.21
C ILE A 130 -13.79 11.79 -3.11
N ASP A 131 -12.52 12.07 -2.86
CA ASP A 131 -11.43 11.31 -3.46
C ASP A 131 -11.35 9.93 -2.80
N TYR A 132 -11.63 8.88 -3.57
CA TYR A 132 -11.68 7.53 -3.01
C TYR A 132 -10.30 7.03 -2.58
N ALA A 133 -9.25 7.35 -3.34
CA ALA A 133 -7.90 6.89 -3.06
C ALA A 133 -7.32 7.59 -1.82
N ASP A 134 -7.58 8.89 -1.66
CA ASP A 134 -7.23 9.61 -0.43
C ASP A 134 -8.00 9.06 0.77
N ARG A 135 -9.30 8.78 0.57
CA ARG A 135 -10.14 8.29 1.65
C ARG A 135 -9.73 6.91 2.16
N LEU A 136 -9.35 6.02 1.25
CA LEU A 136 -8.84 4.68 1.59
C LEU A 136 -7.55 4.70 2.42
N LYS A 137 -6.79 5.80 2.38
CA LYS A 137 -5.55 5.97 3.16
C LYS A 137 -5.83 6.51 4.57
N THR A 138 -6.84 7.37 4.69
CA THR A 138 -7.12 8.14 5.92
C THR A 138 -8.20 7.53 6.80
N GLU A 139 -9.04 6.63 6.28
CA GLU A 139 -10.15 6.03 7.03
C GLU A 139 -10.26 4.53 6.80
N ASP A 140 -10.71 3.81 7.83
CA ASP A 140 -11.02 2.39 7.73
C ASP A 140 -12.34 2.16 6.99
N PHE A 141 -12.26 1.56 5.81
CA PHE A 141 -13.42 1.25 4.99
C PHE A 141 -14.21 0.02 5.45
N GLU A 142 -13.75 -0.71 6.46
CA GLU A 142 -14.44 -1.90 6.96
C GLU A 142 -15.81 -1.53 7.52
N VAL A 143 -15.92 -0.37 8.15
CA VAL A 143 -17.17 0.13 8.72
C VAL A 143 -18.22 0.41 7.64
N TYR A 144 -17.79 0.80 6.44
CA TYR A 144 -18.68 1.03 5.29
C TYR A 144 -19.06 -0.26 4.59
N PHE A 145 -18.08 -1.13 4.31
CA PHE A 145 -18.33 -2.43 3.66
C PHE A 145 -19.12 -3.40 4.54
N SER A 146 -19.05 -3.27 5.87
CA SER A 146 -19.90 -4.02 6.81
C SER A 146 -21.29 -3.42 7.02
N GLY A 147 -21.60 -2.28 6.41
CA GLY A 147 -22.90 -1.61 6.55
C GLY A 147 -23.14 -0.95 7.92
N LYS A 148 -22.13 -0.91 8.80
CA LYS A 148 -22.23 -0.27 10.13
C LYS A 148 -22.35 1.26 10.03
N ARG A 149 -21.85 1.84 8.94
CA ARG A 149 -21.88 3.29 8.70
C ARG A 149 -22.16 3.57 7.23
N ARG A 150 -22.89 4.66 6.95
CA ARG A 150 -23.12 5.17 5.59
C ARG A 150 -21.98 6.12 5.20
N LEU A 151 -21.50 6.04 3.96
CA LEU A 151 -20.50 6.97 3.46
C LEU A 151 -21.15 8.35 3.26
N PHE A 152 -20.53 9.40 3.78
CA PHE A 152 -21.05 10.76 3.75
C PHE A 152 -19.91 11.77 3.60
N PRO A 153 -20.12 12.90 2.89
CA PRO A 153 -19.09 13.93 2.74
C PRO A 153 -18.59 14.49 4.07
N ARG A 154 -17.28 14.67 4.21
CA ARG A 154 -16.58 15.32 5.33
C ARG A 154 -15.99 16.66 4.92
N PRO A 155 -15.80 17.60 5.86
CA PRO A 155 -15.08 18.87 5.64
C PRO A 155 -13.73 18.74 4.93
N THR A 156 -13.07 17.59 5.08
CA THR A 156 -11.77 17.28 4.47
C THR A 156 -11.86 16.85 3.00
N ASP A 157 -13.06 16.58 2.48
CA ASP A 157 -13.25 16.10 1.12
C ASP A 157 -13.20 17.25 0.11
N LEU A 158 -13.03 16.92 -1.18
CA LEU A 158 -12.68 17.88 -2.23
C LEU A 158 -13.62 19.08 -2.31
N ARG A 159 -14.93 18.86 -2.16
CA ARG A 159 -15.96 19.92 -2.04
C ARG A 159 -17.19 19.42 -1.30
N ILE A 160 -17.80 20.30 -0.50
CA ILE A 160 -19.11 20.10 0.10
C ILE A 160 -20.01 21.28 -0.23
N ILE A 161 -21.26 20.98 -0.56
CA ILE A 161 -22.35 21.93 -0.74
C ILE A 161 -23.46 21.52 0.22
N GLN A 162 -23.88 22.42 1.09
CA GLN A 162 -25.04 22.25 1.97
C GLN A 162 -26.14 23.21 1.51
N GLU A 163 -27.31 22.67 1.20
CA GLU A 163 -28.47 23.47 0.81
C GLU A 163 -29.47 23.50 1.98
N THR A 164 -29.67 24.69 2.54
CA THR A 164 -30.66 24.93 3.60
C THR A 164 -31.94 25.41 2.95
N THR A 165 -32.83 24.48 2.58
CA THR A 165 -34.21 24.85 2.27
C THR A 165 -34.95 25.15 3.57
N LEU A 166 -35.40 26.39 3.75
CA LEU A 166 -36.48 26.74 4.69
C LEU A 166 -37.71 25.85 4.38
N PRO A 167 -38.61 25.58 5.36
CA PRO A 167 -39.73 24.67 5.15
C PRO A 167 -40.78 25.35 4.28
N GLU A 168 -40.61 25.30 2.97
CA GLU A 168 -41.63 25.72 2.01
C GLU A 168 -42.06 24.55 1.12
N SER A 169 -43.37 24.33 1.14
CA SER A 169 -44.23 23.43 0.36
C SER A 169 -43.60 22.24 -0.36
N LEU A 170 -44.07 21.05 0.04
CA LEU A 170 -43.98 19.77 -0.67
C LEU A 170 -44.15 19.93 -2.18
N SER A 171 -43.05 19.99 -2.92
CA SER A 171 -43.05 19.87 -4.37
C SER A 171 -42.01 18.85 -4.80
N ARG A 172 -42.55 17.67 -5.14
CA ARG A 172 -41.94 16.55 -5.87
C ARG A 172 -40.81 15.83 -5.14
N GLN A 173 -41.20 14.81 -4.39
CA GLN A 173 -40.43 13.57 -4.28
C GLN A 173 -39.83 13.22 -5.64
N THR A 174 -38.50 13.20 -5.74
CA THR A 174 -37.76 11.95 -5.94
C THR A 174 -36.40 12.10 -5.24
N SER A 175 -36.27 11.54 -4.03
CA SER A 175 -34.94 11.23 -3.51
C SER A 175 -34.38 10.13 -4.41
N THR A 176 -33.61 10.52 -5.41
CA THR A 176 -32.80 9.59 -6.21
C THR A 176 -31.37 9.78 -5.76
N TYR A 177 -30.83 8.75 -5.12
CA TYR A 177 -29.39 8.60 -4.94
C TYR A 177 -28.72 8.67 -6.31
N LYS A 178 -28.32 9.86 -6.75
CA LYS A 178 -27.57 10.02 -8.01
C LYS A 178 -26.10 9.94 -7.68
N LEU A 179 -25.58 8.74 -7.79
CA LEU A 179 -24.17 8.47 -7.63
C LEU A 179 -23.49 8.49 -8.99
N SER A 180 -22.48 9.34 -9.15
CA SER A 180 -21.64 9.38 -10.35
C SER A 180 -20.19 9.22 -9.95
N PHE A 181 -19.50 8.29 -10.62
CA PHE A 181 -18.07 8.14 -10.49
C PHE A 181 -17.38 8.86 -11.65
N LEU A 182 -16.37 9.64 -11.31
CA LEU A 182 -15.37 10.09 -12.27
C LEU A 182 -14.14 9.21 -12.06
N THR A 183 -13.75 8.47 -13.10
CA THR A 183 -12.55 7.65 -13.07
C THR A 183 -11.57 8.08 -14.15
N THR A 184 -10.30 8.25 -13.78
CA THR A 184 -9.20 8.45 -14.73
C THR A 184 -8.27 7.24 -14.65
N SER A 185 -8.00 6.63 -15.80
CA SER A 185 -6.87 5.71 -15.98
C SER A 185 -5.59 6.52 -16.22
N PRO A 186 -4.38 6.02 -15.92
CA PRO A 186 -3.11 6.64 -16.28
C PRO A 186 -3.00 7.03 -17.77
N GLU A 187 -3.80 6.42 -18.65
CA GLU A 187 -3.93 6.79 -20.06
C GLU A 187 -4.80 8.04 -20.34
N GLY A 188 -5.17 8.81 -19.31
CA GLY A 188 -5.82 10.12 -19.45
C GLY A 188 -7.29 10.12 -19.90
N ARG A 189 -7.94 8.95 -20.02
CA ARG A 189 -9.37 8.87 -20.41
C ARG A 189 -10.30 8.92 -19.21
N LEU A 190 -11.11 9.98 -19.15
CA LEU A 190 -12.25 10.11 -18.23
C LEU A 190 -13.37 9.16 -18.67
N LYS A 191 -13.76 8.22 -17.80
CA LYS A 191 -14.96 7.38 -18.01
C LYS A 191 -16.03 7.76 -16.99
N HIS A 192 -17.16 8.26 -17.48
CA HIS A 192 -18.39 8.37 -16.71
C HIS A 192 -19.10 7.02 -16.68
N GLN A 193 -19.27 6.43 -15.50
CA GLN A 193 -20.16 5.30 -15.31
C GLN A 193 -21.39 5.78 -14.57
N HIS A 194 -22.52 5.88 -15.28
CA HIS A 194 -23.83 5.94 -14.63
C HIS A 194 -24.17 4.55 -14.11
N PRO A 195 -24.64 4.41 -12.86
CA PRO A 195 -25.22 3.15 -12.42
C PRO A 195 -26.47 2.91 -13.26
N ARG A 196 -26.48 1.82 -14.04
CA ARG A 196 -27.70 1.40 -14.73
C ARG A 196 -28.66 0.87 -13.67
N CYS A 197 -29.87 1.44 -13.65
CA CYS A 197 -30.98 1.03 -12.81
C CYS A 197 -31.40 -0.42 -13.08
#